data_AF-A0A1R1B691-F1
#
_entry.id   AF-A0A1R1B691-F1
#
_cell.length_a   1.000
_cell.length_b   1.000
_cell.length_c   1.000
_cell.angle_alpha   90.00
_cell.angle_beta   90.00
_cell.angle_gamma   90.00
#
_symmetry.space_group_name_H-M   'P 1'
#
loop_
_entity.id
_entity.type
_entity.pdbx_description
1 polymer ?
#
loop_
_entity_poly.entity_id
_entity_poly.type
_entity_poly.pdbx_seq_one_letter_code
_entity_poly.pdbx_strand_id
1 'polypeptide(L)' 'MNDKQLREALFRLQQKFGTPTTFIAKSVGVSREHLSRWLHNESYVISNELKTKLKQFIKGEI' A
#
# COMPACT_ATOMS: atom_id res chain seq x y z
N MET A 1 -6.63 -11.54 0.94
CA MET A 1 -6.33 -10.31 1.72
C MET A 1 -7.47 -9.34 1.55
N ASN A 2 -8.17 -9.04 2.64
CA ASN A 2 -9.10 -7.91 2.75
C ASN A 2 -8.33 -6.59 2.94
N ASP A 3 -8.97 -5.44 2.74
CA ASP A 3 -8.34 -4.11 2.85
C ASP A 3 -7.58 -3.93 4.17
N LYS A 4 -8.18 -4.33 5.30
CA LYS A 4 -7.52 -4.26 6.62
C LYS A 4 -6.20 -5.04 6.66
N GLN A 5 -6.21 -6.30 6.21
CA GLN A 5 -5.01 -7.13 6.16
C GLN A 5 -3.94 -6.56 5.22
N LEU A 6 -4.37 -5.94 4.11
CA LEU A 6 -3.46 -5.31 3.17
C LEU A 6 -2.76 -4.11 3.79
N ARG A 7 -3.50 -3.26 4.52
CA ARG A 7 -2.94 -2.13 5.28
C ARG A 7 -1.97 -2.58 6.35
N GLU A 8 -2.35 -3.58 7.15
CA GLU A 8 -1.47 -4.12 8.19
C GLU A 8 -0.19 -4.71 7.60
N ALA A 9 -0.27 -5.44 6.48
CA ALA A 9 0.90 -5.98 5.81
C ALA A 9 1.82 -4.88 5.28
N LEU A 10 1.25 -3.81 4.75
CA LEU A 10 1.98 -2.61 4.35
C LEU A 10 2.68 -1.95 5.53
N PHE A 11 1.99 -1.70 6.64
CA PHE A 11 2.60 -1.15 7.84
C PHE A 11 3.74 -2.01 8.38
N ARG A 12 3.58 -3.34 8.39
CA ARG A 12 4.66 -4.27 8.78
C ARG A 12 5.86 -4.17 7.86
N LEU A 13 5.63 -4.05 6.55
CA LEU A 13 6.70 -3.92 5.57
C LEU A 13 7.44 -2.58 5.75
N GLN A 14 6.72 -1.49 6.00
CA GLN A 14 7.32 -0.19 6.32
C GLN A 14 8.17 -0.24 7.58
N GLN A 15 7.70 -0.89 8.65
CA GLN A 15 8.49 -1.05 9.88
C GLN A 15 9.70 -1.96 9.71
N LYS A 16 9.54 -3.07 8.97
CA LYS A 16 10.60 -4.07 8.81
C LYS A 16 11.78 -3.56 7.96
N PHE A 17 11.48 -2.83 6.88
CA PHE A 17 12.49 -2.40 5.91
C PHE A 17 12.76 -0.90 5.93
N GLY A 18 12.06 -0.13 6.77
CA GLY A 18 12.13 1.33 6.74
C GLY A 18 11.57 1.93 5.46
N THR A 19 10.74 1.19 4.71
CA THR A 19 10.27 1.60 3.38
C THR A 19 9.34 2.81 3.47
N PRO A 20 9.69 3.97 2.90
CA PRO A 20 8.85 5.15 2.98
C PRO A 20 7.60 5.00 2.09
N THR A 21 6.45 5.53 2.53
CA THR A 21 5.19 5.53 1.75
C THR A 21 5.38 6.07 0.34
N THR A 22 6.26 7.07 0.16
CA THR A 22 6.61 7.64 -1.14
C THR A 22 7.22 6.62 -2.09
N PHE A 23 8.09 5.74 -1.60
CA PHE A 23 8.70 4.70 -2.42
C PHE A 23 7.65 3.71 -2.90
N ILE A 24 6.80 3.23 -1.99
CA ILE A 24 5.71 2.31 -2.29
C ILE A 24 4.76 2.91 -3.32
N ALA A 25 4.32 4.15 -3.08
CA ALA A 25 3.43 4.87 -3.98
C ALA A 25 4.04 5.00 -5.39
N LYS A 26 5.34 5.30 -5.48
CA LYS A 26 6.08 5.34 -6.75
C LYS A 26 6.13 3.98 -7.42
N SER A 27 6.43 2.90 -6.69
CA SER A 27 6.48 1.54 -7.23
C SER A 27 5.14 1.04 -7.77
N VAL A 28 4.03 1.44 -7.14
CA VAL A 28 2.68 1.06 -7.59
C VAL A 28 2.02 2.10 -8.51
N GLY A 29 2.74 3.17 -8.86
CA GLY A 29 2.29 4.18 -9.84
C GLY A 29 1.17 5.10 -9.36
N VAL A 30 1.16 5.48 -8.07
CA VAL A 30 0.18 6.42 -7.49
C VAL A 30 0.85 7.53 -6.70
N SER A 31 0.11 8.62 -6.47
CA SER A 31 0.59 9.71 -5.62
C SER A 31 0.74 9.26 -4.16
N ARG A 32 1.78 9.74 -3.48
CA ARG A 32 1.99 9.53 -2.04
C ARG A 32 0.74 9.87 -1.23
N GLU A 33 0.11 11.00 -1.52
CA GLU A 33 -1.10 11.46 -0.81
C GLU A 33 -2.26 10.49 -0.96
N HIS A 34 -2.44 9.91 -2.14
CA HIS A 34 -3.49 8.94 -2.41
C HIS A 34 -3.29 7.67 -1.57
N LEU A 35 -2.06 7.13 -1.55
CA LEU A 35 -1.71 5.98 -0.73
C LEU A 35 -1.79 6.29 0.76
N SER A 36 -1.30 7.46 1.18
CA SER A 36 -1.35 7.92 2.56
C SER A 36 -2.79 8.07 3.04
N ARG A 37 -3.66 8.66 2.23
CA ARG A 37 -5.09 8.81 2.56
C ARG A 37 -5.75 7.44 2.73
N TRP A 38 -5.45 6.47 1.86
CA TRP A 38 -5.94 5.10 2.04
C TRP A 38 -5.40 4.43 3.31
N LEU A 39 -4.11 4.60 3.64
CA LEU A 39 -3.52 3.99 4.84
C LEU A 39 -4.14 4.51 6.14
N HIS A 40 -4.48 5.81 6.20
CA HIS A 40 -4.95 6.48 7.42
C HIS A 40 -6.48 6.65 7.50
N ASN A 41 -7.23 6.38 6.44
CA ASN A 41 -8.69 6.53 6.42
C ASN A 41 -9.37 5.20 6.03
N GLU A 42 -10.08 4.59 6.98
CA GLU A 42 -10.81 3.31 6.77
C GLU A 42 -11.95 3.40 5.76
N SER A 43 -12.60 4.56 5.66
CA SER A 43 -13.67 4.78 4.68
C SER A 43 -13.15 5.09 3.27
N TYR A 44 -11.84 5.34 3.11
CA TYR A 44 -11.26 5.63 1.81
C TYR A 44 -11.05 4.34 1.02
N VAL A 45 -11.70 4.25 -0.14
CA VAL A 45 -11.62 3.09 -1.04
C VAL A 45 -10.67 3.41 -2.19
N ILE A 46 -9.83 2.44 -2.52
CA ILE A 46 -8.95 2.48 -3.69
C ILE A 46 -9.41 1.47 -4.74
N SER A 47 -9.04 1.71 -5.99
CA SER A 47 -9.33 0.84 -7.12
C SER A 47 -8.81 -0.58 -6.91
N ASN A 48 -9.52 -1.58 -7.44
CA ASN A 48 -9.10 -2.98 -7.39
C ASN A 48 -7.72 -3.20 -8.04
N GLU A 49 -7.41 -2.45 -9.11
CA GLU A 49 -6.08 -2.48 -9.73
C GLU A 49 -4.97 -2.09 -8.74
N LEU A 50 -5.18 -1.01 -7.97
CA LEU A 50 -4.21 -0.58 -6.97
C LEU A 50 -4.05 -1.62 -5.85
N LYS A 51 -5.16 -2.25 -5.42
CA LYS A 51 -5.09 -3.35 -4.46
C LYS A 51 -4.27 -4.52 -4.99
N THR A 52 -4.40 -4.86 -6.27
CA THR A 52 -3.61 -5.92 -6.91
C THR A 52 -2.12 -5.57 -6.94
N LYS A 53 -1.77 -4.35 -7.36
CA LYS A 53 -0.38 -3.86 -7.36
C LYS A 53 0.23 -3.88 -5.97
N LEU A 54 -0.50 -3.44 -4.94
CA LEU A 54 -0.02 -3.48 -3.55
C LEU A 54 0.19 -4.92 -3.05
N LYS A 55 -0.68 -5.86 -3.44
CA LYS A 55 -0.51 -7.29 -3.10
C LYS A 55 0.75 -7.87 -3.74
N GLN A 56 1.01 -7.56 -5.01
CA GLN A 56 2.22 -7.99 -5.72
C GLN A 56 3.48 -7.37 -5.09
N PHE A 57 3.42 -6.07 -4.77
CA PHE A 57 4.51 -5.38 -4.09
C PHE A 57 4.87 -6.03 -2.75
N ILE A 58 3.88 -6.35 -1.91
CA ILE A 58 4.11 -7.01 -0.61
C ILE A 58 4.73 -8.41 -0.76
N LYS A 59 4.40 -9.11 -1.84
CA LYS A 59 4.98 -10.41 -2.17
C LYS A 59 6.38 -10.33 -2.80
N GLY A 60 6.84 -9.14 -3.17
CA GLY A 60 8.10 -8.94 -3.89
C GLY A 60 8.02 -9.34 -5.37
N GLU A 61 6.82 -9.33 -5.96
CA GLU A 61 6.57 -9.67 -7.37
C GLU A 61 6.60 -8.42 -8.29
N ILE A 62 7.09 -7.28 -7.78
CA ILE A 62 7.25 -5.98 -8.46
C ILE A 62 8.69 -5.51 -8.33
#